data_AF-A0A9N7JJV9-F1
#
_entry.id   AF-A0A9N7JJV9-F1
#
_cell.length_a   1.000
_cell.length_b   1.000
_cell.length_c   1.000
_cell.angle_alpha   90.00
_cell.angle_beta   90.00
_cell.angle_gamma   90.00
#
_symmetry.space_group_name_H-M   'P 1'
#
loop_
_entity.id
_entity.type
_entity.pdbx_description
1 polymer ?
#
loop_
_entity_poly.entity_id
_entity_poly.type
_entity_poly.pdbx_seq_one_letter_code
_entity_poly.pdbx_strand_id
1 'polypeptide(L)'
;MEALMKINNIKEACSKYVLNFDGEIYETNDEKSIIQGMDNTYLESNDNNLLLEKRIYLAKKILLYSIMLNLKVEIHNGSEKLEENYKVDKDNSGNEVYYEEPDIILNVEDEISMFKGINSTSFASVYKKNDCGEYELI
;
A
#
# COMPACT_ATOMS: atom_id res chain seq x y z
N MET A 1 13.07 -7.58 12.13
CA MET A 1 11.73 -7.47 11.53
C MET A 1 10.77 -8.18 12.45
N GLU A 2 9.70 -7.50 12.86
CA GLU A 2 8.70 -8.04 13.76
C GLU A 2 7.60 -8.72 12.94
N ALA A 3 7.26 -9.98 13.21
CA ALA A 3 6.27 -10.68 12.39
C ALA A 3 4.85 -10.06 12.52
N LEU A 4 4.02 -10.22 11.48
CA LEU A 4 2.58 -9.97 11.60
C LEU A 4 1.95 -10.97 12.56
N MET A 5 1.25 -10.47 13.57
CA MET A 5 0.48 -11.29 14.49
C MET A 5 -1.00 -11.23 14.12
N LYS A 6 -1.61 -12.37 13.80
CA LYS A 6 -3.06 -12.46 13.53
C LYS A 6 -3.85 -12.24 14.81
N ILE A 7 -4.90 -11.43 14.73
CA ILE A 7 -5.83 -11.10 15.83
C ILE A 7 -7.27 -11.26 15.38
N ASN A 8 -8.22 -11.37 16.31
CA ASN A 8 -9.63 -11.59 15.95
C ASN A 8 -10.35 -10.28 15.60
N ASN A 9 -9.92 -9.16 16.19
CA ASN A 9 -10.53 -7.84 15.97
C ASN A 9 -9.59 -6.70 16.40
N ILE A 10 -9.82 -5.51 15.87
CA ILE A 10 -9.01 -4.32 16.14
C ILE A 10 -8.99 -3.87 17.62
N LYS A 11 -9.97 -4.27 18.44
CA LYS A 11 -10.02 -3.90 19.86
C LYS A 11 -9.02 -4.69 20.70
N GLU A 12 -8.55 -5.83 20.20
CA GLU A 12 -7.51 -6.65 20.83
C GLU A 12 -6.09 -6.16 20.50
N ALA A 13 -5.95 -5.29 19.49
CA ALA A 13 -4.66 -4.86 19.00
C ALA A 13 -3.91 -3.99 20.02
N CYS A 14 -2.65 -4.33 20.25
CA CYS A 14 -1.74 -3.61 21.14
C CYS A 14 -0.66 -2.81 20.38
N SER A 15 -0.40 -3.15 19.12
CA SER A 15 0.74 -2.65 18.32
C SER A 15 0.51 -1.28 17.66
N LYS A 16 1.55 -0.73 17.02
CA LYS A 16 1.47 0.56 16.29
C LYS A 16 0.49 0.50 15.13
N TYR A 17 0.44 -0.63 14.41
CA TYR A 17 -0.33 -0.80 13.19
C TYR A 17 -1.27 -2.00 13.25
N VAL A 18 -2.40 -1.86 12.56
CA VAL A 18 -3.32 -2.96 12.25
C VAL A 18 -3.56 -3.01 10.75
N LEU A 19 -3.41 -4.20 10.17
CA LEU A 19 -3.72 -4.52 8.79
C LEU A 19 -5.01 -5.33 8.75
N ASN A 20 -6.01 -4.88 8.02
CA ASN A 20 -7.13 -5.70 7.58
C ASN A 20 -6.97 -5.95 6.08
N PHE A 21 -6.78 -7.22 5.71
CA PHE A 21 -6.54 -7.64 4.34
C PHE A 21 -7.11 -9.03 4.10
N ASP A 22 -7.85 -9.21 3.01
CA ASP A 22 -8.48 -10.48 2.62
C ASP A 22 -9.33 -11.14 3.73
N GLY A 23 -10.03 -10.32 4.51
CA GLY A 23 -10.89 -10.77 5.62
C GLY A 23 -10.12 -11.16 6.89
N GLU A 24 -8.80 -11.00 6.89
CA GLU A 24 -7.91 -11.32 8.00
C GLU A 24 -7.36 -10.05 8.65
N ILE A 25 -7.22 -10.07 9.98
CA ILE A 25 -6.75 -8.93 10.76
C ILE A 25 -5.42 -9.28 11.42
N TYR A 26 -4.44 -8.42 11.22
CA TYR A 26 -3.09 -8.57 11.75
C TYR A 26 -2.65 -7.30 12.47
N GLU A 27 -1.75 -7.42 13.43
CA GLU A 27 -1.05 -6.30 14.05
C GLU A 27 0.47 -6.44 13.97
N THR A 28 1.17 -5.30 14.02
CA THR A 28 2.63 -5.21 14.07
C THR A 28 3.08 -3.81 14.44
N ASN A 29 4.33 -3.65 14.88
CA ASN A 29 4.97 -2.33 15.03
C ASN A 29 5.82 -1.93 13.81
N ASP A 30 5.94 -2.79 12.80
CA ASP A 30 6.87 -2.64 11.67
C ASP A 30 6.13 -2.45 10.33
N GLU A 31 6.45 -1.37 9.62
CA GLU A 31 5.94 -1.08 8.27
C GLU A 31 6.21 -2.25 7.30
N LYS A 32 7.41 -2.82 7.37
CA LYS A 32 7.83 -3.88 6.44
C LYS A 32 6.91 -5.09 6.51
N SER A 33 6.40 -5.36 7.71
CA SER A 33 5.51 -6.47 7.99
C SER A 33 4.11 -6.20 7.43
N ILE A 34 3.64 -4.95 7.44
CA ILE A 34 2.40 -4.56 6.73
C ILE A 34 2.53 -4.81 5.22
N ILE A 35 3.62 -4.35 4.60
CA ILE A 35 3.89 -4.56 3.17
C ILE A 35 3.97 -6.06 2.85
N GLN A 36 4.65 -6.84 3.70
CA GLN A 36 4.72 -8.29 3.59
C GLN A 36 3.36 -8.97 3.68
N GLY A 37 2.47 -8.54 4.58
CA GLY A 37 1.13 -9.11 4.70
C GLY A 37 0.31 -9.00 3.42
N MET A 38 0.52 -7.95 2.65
CA MET A 38 -0.21 -7.69 1.40
C MET A 38 0.38 -8.40 0.17
N ASP A 39 1.66 -8.75 0.22
CA ASP A 39 2.39 -9.20 -0.95
C ASP A 39 3.16 -10.52 -0.78
N ASN A 40 3.20 -11.06 0.44
CA ASN A 40 3.97 -12.25 0.82
C ASN A 40 5.47 -12.18 0.41
N THR A 41 5.98 -10.98 0.13
CA THR A 41 7.33 -10.76 -0.37
C THR A 41 8.27 -10.54 0.80
N TYR A 42 9.12 -11.53 1.08
CA TYR A 42 10.05 -11.50 2.21
C TYR A 42 11.04 -10.32 2.15
N LEU A 43 11.23 -9.62 3.28
CA LEU A 43 12.06 -8.43 3.49
C LEU A 43 13.01 -8.70 4.67
N GLU A 44 14.15 -9.33 4.42
CA GLU A 44 15.12 -9.60 5.49
C GLU A 44 16.10 -8.44 5.73
N SER A 45 16.20 -7.48 4.81
CA SER A 45 17.21 -6.43 4.87
C SER A 45 16.72 -5.11 5.46
N ASN A 46 17.62 -4.41 6.16
CA ASN A 46 17.45 -3.03 6.61
C ASN A 46 17.86 -2.00 5.55
N ASP A 47 17.87 -2.40 4.27
CA ASP A 47 18.22 -1.51 3.17
C ASP A 47 17.00 -0.64 2.79
N ASN A 48 17.16 0.67 2.93
CA ASN A 48 16.13 1.64 2.57
C ASN A 48 15.81 1.62 1.07
N ASN A 49 16.79 1.29 0.21
CA ASN A 49 16.55 1.17 -1.23
C ASN A 49 15.68 -0.05 -1.52
N LEU A 50 15.93 -1.18 -0.85
CA LEU A 50 15.09 -2.37 -0.99
C LEU A 50 13.66 -2.11 -0.51
N LEU A 51 13.49 -1.35 0.57
CA LEU A 51 12.17 -0.97 1.05
C LEU A 51 11.42 -0.12 0.02
N LEU A 52 12.06 0.91 -0.55
CA LEU A 52 11.48 1.71 -1.62
C LEU A 52 11.08 0.86 -2.84
N GLU A 53 11.96 -0.05 -3.29
CA GLU A 53 11.64 -0.98 -4.38
C GLU A 53 10.40 -1.83 -4.09
N LYS A 54 10.22 -2.28 -2.84
CA LYS A 54 9.02 -3.03 -2.45
C LYS A 54 7.78 -2.16 -2.39
N ARG A 55 7.88 -0.92 -1.91
CA ARG A 55 6.76 0.02 -1.94
C ARG A 55 6.32 0.26 -3.39
N ILE A 56 7.26 0.46 -4.31
CA ILE A 56 7.00 0.59 -5.75
C ILE A 56 6.35 -0.69 -6.31
N TYR A 57 6.86 -1.88 -5.96
CA TYR A 57 6.29 -3.14 -6.41
C TYR A 57 4.83 -3.33 -5.94
N LEU A 58 4.57 -3.11 -4.65
CA LEU A 58 3.22 -3.16 -4.10
C LEU A 58 2.31 -2.10 -4.75
N ALA A 59 2.81 -0.88 -4.97
CA ALA A 59 2.07 0.16 -5.67
C ALA A 59 1.68 -0.23 -7.09
N LYS A 60 2.57 -0.91 -7.83
CA LYS A 60 2.29 -1.46 -9.16
C LYS A 60 1.21 -2.55 -9.12
N LYS A 61 1.18 -3.40 -8.09
CA LYS A 61 0.12 -4.40 -7.89
C LYS A 61 -1.24 -3.74 -7.59
N ILE A 62 -1.23 -2.71 -6.76
CA ILE A 62 -2.43 -1.93 -6.42
C ILE A 62 -2.95 -1.16 -7.64
N LEU A 63 -2.07 -0.63 -8.48
CA LEU A 63 -2.45 -0.02 -9.75
C LEU A 63 -3.21 -1.02 -10.63
N LEU A 64 -2.71 -2.25 -10.79
CA LEU A 64 -3.39 -3.30 -11.56
C LEU A 64 -4.77 -3.66 -10.97
N TYR A 65 -4.87 -3.77 -9.65
CA TYR A 65 -6.13 -3.97 -8.95
C TYR A 65 -7.12 -2.82 -9.21
N SER A 66 -6.62 -1.58 -9.16
CA SER A 66 -7.42 -0.36 -9.33
C SER A 66 -7.99 -0.22 -10.74
N ILE A 67 -7.28 -0.72 -11.76
CA ILE A 67 -7.80 -0.82 -13.13
C ILE A 67 -9.08 -1.67 -13.17
N MET A 68 -9.13 -2.78 -12.42
CA MET A 68 -10.33 -3.63 -12.35
C MET A 68 -11.53 -2.91 -11.71
N LEU A 69 -11.27 -1.87 -10.92
CA LEU A 69 -12.26 -1.04 -10.25
C LEU A 69 -12.58 0.26 -11.01
N ASN A 70 -12.01 0.46 -12.20
CA ASN A 70 -12.07 1.72 -12.95
C ASN A 70 -11.57 2.95 -12.17
N LEU A 71 -10.59 2.75 -11.28
CA LEU A 71 -9.91 3.84 -10.55
C LEU A 71 -8.63 4.26 -11.27
N LYS A 72 -8.44 5.57 -11.43
CA LYS A 72 -7.23 6.19 -11.98
C LYS A 72 -6.24 6.44 -10.86
N VAL A 73 -5.20 5.63 -10.78
CA VAL A 73 -4.18 5.71 -9.73
C VAL A 73 -2.85 6.16 -10.31
N GLU A 74 -2.25 7.19 -9.72
CA GLU A 74 -0.91 7.65 -10.04
C GLU A 74 0.07 7.26 -8.94
N ILE A 75 1.26 6.78 -9.32
CA ILE A 75 2.29 6.39 -8.35
C ILE A 75 3.34 7.51 -8.28
N HIS A 76 3.66 7.95 -7.08
CA HIS A 76 4.64 9.01 -6.82
C HIS A 76 5.73 8.54 -5.85
N ASN A 77 6.91 9.12 -5.95
CA ASN A 77 7.91 9.14 -4.89
C ASN A 77 8.16 10.60 -4.49
N GLY A 78 7.40 11.06 -3.50
CA GLY A 78 7.38 12.46 -3.09
C GLY A 78 6.82 13.34 -4.20
N SER A 79 7.58 14.33 -4.64
CA SER A 79 7.18 15.20 -5.76
C SER A 79 7.41 14.57 -7.13
N GLU A 80 8.09 13.42 -7.22
CA GLU A 80 8.38 12.74 -8.48
C GLU A 80 7.26 11.78 -8.86
N LYS A 81 6.65 11.97 -10.04
CA LYS A 81 5.75 10.99 -10.64
C LYS A 81 6.58 9.82 -11.19
N LEU A 82 6.24 8.60 -10.80
CA LEU A 82 6.88 7.39 -11.34
C LEU A 82 6.16 6.99 -12.63
N GLU A 83 6.79 7.28 -13.78
CA GLU A 83 6.18 7.10 -15.11
C GLU A 83 6.03 5.63 -15.56
N GLU A 84 6.70 4.68 -14.90
CA GLU A 84 6.67 3.29 -15.32
C GLU A 84 5.46 2.51 -14.75
N ASN A 85 4.36 2.45 -15.52
CA ASN A 85 3.68 1.20 -15.91
C ASN A 85 2.28 1.42 -16.56
N TYR A 86 2.23 2.01 -17.75
CA TYR A 86 1.06 1.87 -18.65
C TYR A 86 1.38 0.92 -19.81
N LYS A 87 1.41 -0.38 -19.54
CA LYS A 87 1.22 -1.41 -20.58
C LYS A 87 0.34 -2.53 -20.05
N VAL A 88 -0.95 -2.25 -19.93
CA VAL A 88 -1.96 -3.30 -20.02
C VAL A 88 -2.61 -3.13 -21.38
N ASP A 89 -2.00 -3.76 -22.37
CA ASP A 89 -2.60 -3.94 -23.67
C ASP A 89 -3.19 -5.35 -23.72
N LYS A 90 -4.48 -5.45 -24.03
CA LYS A 90 -5.03 -6.71 -24.51
C LYS A 90 -5.51 -6.65 -25.96
N ASP A 91 -5.56 -5.49 -26.62
CA ASP A 91 -6.03 -5.40 -28.02
C ASP A 91 -5.73 -4.08 -28.79
N ASN A 92 -5.00 -3.10 -28.26
CA ASN A 92 -4.62 -1.90 -29.01
C ASN A 92 -3.27 -1.28 -28.58
N SER A 93 -2.33 -1.36 -29.51
CA SER A 93 -1.08 -0.61 -29.56
C SER A 93 -1.27 0.88 -29.24
N GLY A 94 -0.62 1.36 -28.18
CA GLY A 94 -0.11 2.74 -28.14
C GLY A 94 -0.84 3.79 -27.30
N ASN A 95 -1.74 3.43 -26.37
CA ASN A 95 -2.36 4.43 -25.51
C ASN A 95 -1.72 4.45 -24.11
N GLU A 96 -0.78 5.36 -23.91
CA GLU A 96 -0.52 5.94 -22.59
C GLU A 96 -1.85 6.56 -22.12
N VAL A 97 -2.44 6.01 -21.05
CA VAL A 97 -3.70 6.54 -20.52
C VAL A 97 -3.37 7.77 -19.69
N TYR A 98 -3.23 8.91 -20.37
CA TYR A 98 -3.23 10.20 -19.70
C TYR A 98 -4.67 10.53 -19.29
N TYR A 99 -4.96 10.42 -18.01
CA TYR A 99 -6.09 11.14 -17.41
C TYR A 99 -5.61 12.53 -16.97
N GLU A 100 -6.51 13.53 -17.04
CA GLU A 100 -6.19 14.90 -16.64
C GLU A 100 -5.89 14.99 -15.14
N GLU A 101 -6.63 14.26 -14.31
CA GLU A 101 -6.43 14.19 -12.86
C GLU A 101 -6.59 12.73 -12.36
N PRO A 102 -5.69 12.23 -11.51
CA PRO A 102 -5.85 10.93 -10.85
C PRO A 102 -6.97 10.99 -9.80
N ASP A 103 -7.69 9.88 -9.64
CA ASP A 103 -8.61 9.71 -8.52
C ASP A 103 -7.83 9.54 -7.21
N ILE A 104 -6.68 8.87 -7.28
CA ILE A 104 -5.83 8.53 -6.13
C ILE A 104 -4.36 8.74 -6.47
N ILE A 105 -3.63 9.39 -5.57
CA ILE A 105 -2.17 9.44 -5.57
C ILE A 105 -1.65 8.41 -4.56
N LEU A 106 -0.91 7.43 -5.05
CA LEU A 106 -0.23 6.42 -4.26
C LEU A 106 1.25 6.79 -4.12
N ASN A 107 1.59 7.52 -3.06
CA ASN A 107 2.95 8.01 -2.82
C ASN A 107 3.76 7.01 -1.99
N VAL A 108 4.90 6.54 -2.53
CA VAL A 108 5.79 5.53 -1.92
C VAL A 108 6.95 6.11 -1.10
N GLU A 109 7.04 7.43 -0.96
CA GLU A 109 8.11 8.14 -0.24
C GLU A 109 8.26 7.67 1.21
N ASP A 110 7.14 7.50 1.92
CA ASP A 110 7.10 7.15 3.33
C ASP A 110 5.92 6.23 3.68
N GLU A 111 5.96 5.63 4.87
CA GLU A 111 4.95 4.68 5.35
C GLU A 111 3.53 5.29 5.38
N ILE A 112 3.38 6.52 5.83
CA ILE A 112 2.08 7.15 6.06
C ILE A 112 1.45 7.53 4.73
N SER A 113 2.22 8.19 3.87
CA SER A 113 1.78 8.59 2.53
C SER A 113 1.37 7.38 1.69
N MET A 114 2.11 6.27 1.82
CA MET A 114 1.77 5.03 1.13
C MET A 114 0.49 4.42 1.68
N PHE A 115 0.38 4.25 3.01
CA PHE A 115 -0.79 3.63 3.63
C PHE A 115 -2.09 4.41 3.35
N LYS A 116 -2.03 5.75 3.32
CA LYS A 116 -3.14 6.60 2.85
C LYS A 116 -3.62 6.25 1.45
N GLY A 117 -2.67 6.11 0.52
CA GLY A 117 -2.98 5.72 -0.84
C GLY A 117 -3.60 4.32 -0.89
N ILE A 118 -3.05 3.35 -0.15
CA ILE A 118 -3.60 1.99 -0.06
C ILE A 118 -5.06 2.02 0.42
N ASN A 119 -5.33 2.73 1.51
CA ASN A 119 -6.68 2.88 2.07
C ASN A 119 -7.65 3.49 1.05
N SER A 120 -7.19 4.49 0.30
CA SER A 120 -8.00 5.15 -0.75
C SER A 120 -8.37 4.21 -1.89
N THR A 121 -7.53 3.21 -2.19
CA THR A 121 -7.80 2.22 -3.25
C THR A 121 -8.74 1.09 -2.83
N SER A 122 -9.09 1.00 -1.54
CA SER A 122 -9.82 -0.14 -0.97
C SER A 122 -9.15 -1.51 -1.20
N PHE A 123 -7.84 -1.51 -1.50
CA PHE A 123 -7.07 -2.75 -1.65
C PHE A 123 -6.86 -3.45 -0.29
N ALA A 124 -6.59 -2.67 0.75
CA ALA A 124 -6.47 -3.09 2.13
C ALA A 124 -6.88 -1.94 3.04
N SER A 125 -7.07 -2.21 4.33
CA SER A 125 -7.24 -1.17 5.34
C SER A 125 -6.11 -1.23 6.37
N VAL A 126 -5.33 -0.15 6.44
CA VAL A 126 -4.24 0.02 7.41
C VAL A 126 -4.64 1.08 8.41
N TYR A 127 -4.63 0.70 9.68
CA TYR A 127 -4.91 1.58 10.81
C TYR A 127 -3.63 1.85 11.60
N LYS A 128 -3.51 3.06 12.15
CA LYS A 128 -2.44 3.46 13.06
C LYS A 128 -3.01 3.81 14.41
N LYS A 129 -2.31 3.40 15.46
CA LYS A 129 -2.60 3.81 16.82
C LYS A 129 -2.19 5.28 17.02
N ASN A 130 -3.14 6.11 17.44
CA ASN A 130 -2.92 7.51 17.78
C ASN A 130 -2.33 7.64 19.20
N ASP A 131 -1.98 8.87 19.60
CA ASP A 131 -1.40 9.15 20.92
C ASP A 131 -2.36 8.87 22.09
N CYS A 132 -3.67 8.81 21.82
CA CYS A 132 -4.70 8.43 22.78
C CYS A 132 -4.89 6.90 22.89
N GLY A 133 -4.19 6.12 22.08
CA GLY A 133 -4.28 4.66 22.06
C GLY A 133 -5.42 4.10 21.22
N GLU A 134 -6.13 4.94 20.47
CA GLU A 134 -7.20 4.55 19.55
C GLU A 134 -6.65 4.31 18.14
N TYR A 135 -7.28 3.42 17.36
CA TYR A 135 -6.87 3.14 15.99
C TYR A 135 -7.68 3.94 14.99
N GLU A 136 -6.96 4.65 14.12
CA GLU A 136 -7.53 5.46 13.06
C GLU A 136 -7.09 4.92 11.71
N LEU A 137 -8.00 4.97 10.72
CA LEU A 137 -7.64 4.66 9.34
C LEU A 137 -6.67 5.74 8.86
N ILE A 138 -5.50 5.32 8.38
CA ILE A 138 -4.40 6.20 8.00
C ILE A 138 -4.75 7.03 6.76
#